data_AF-A0ABC8RT51-F1
#
_entry.id   AF-A0ABC8RT51-F1
#
_cell.length_a   1.000
_cell.length_b   1.000
_cell.length_c   1.000
_cell.angle_alpha   90.00
_cell.angle_beta   90.00
_cell.angle_gamma   90.00
#
_symmetry.space_group_name_H-M   'P 1'
#
loop_
_entity.id
_entity.type
_entity.pdbx_description
1 polymer ?
#
loop_
_entity_poly.entity_id
_entity_poly.type
_entity_poly.pdbx_seq_one_letter_code
_entity_poly.pdbx_strand_id
1 'polypeptide(L)' 'MGSLKTEDELEMESMDPILYVNGVRRVLPDGLAPMTLLEYLRDIGLTGTKLGCGEGGCGACTVMVSYFDRNSKKCL' A
#
# COMPACT_ATOMS: atom_id res chain seq x y z
N MET A 1 23.64 3.19 38.74
CA MET A 1 23.23 1.78 38.62
C MET A 1 21.74 1.76 38.38
N GLY A 2 21.34 1.32 37.20
CA GLY A 2 20.01 1.47 36.63
C GLY A 2 20.23 1.41 35.14
N SER A 3 20.47 0.18 34.66
CA SER A 3 20.90 -0.11 33.30
C SER A 3 20.06 0.64 32.30
N LEU A 4 20.76 1.43 31.47
CA LEU A 4 20.38 1.67 30.09
C LEU A 4 19.83 0.34 29.56
N LYS A 5 18.56 0.35 29.14
CA LYS A 5 18.10 -0.70 28.24
C LYS A 5 19.01 -0.57 27.02
N THR A 6 19.78 -1.63 26.82
CA THR A 6 20.75 -1.83 25.76
C THR A 6 20.11 -1.52 24.42
N GLU A 7 20.90 -0.91 23.55
CA GLU A 7 20.59 -0.51 22.18
C GLU A 7 20.42 -1.72 21.22
N ASP A 8 20.16 -2.90 21.78
CA ASP A 8 20.03 -4.18 21.11
C ASP A 8 18.87 -4.94 21.77
N GLU A 9 17.65 -4.80 21.26
CA GLU A 9 16.60 -5.84 21.30
C GLU A 9 15.38 -5.40 20.48
N LEU A 10 15.47 -5.75 19.18
CA LEU A 10 14.41 -5.88 18.18
C LEU A 10 14.14 -4.65 17.30
N GLU A 11 15.22 -4.15 16.70
CA GLU A 11 15.23 -3.87 15.27
C GLU A 11 14.84 -5.16 14.51
N MET A 12 13.55 -5.33 14.31
CA MET A 12 13.04 -5.97 13.12
C MET A 12 12.19 -4.90 12.46
N GLU A 13 12.86 -3.95 11.79
CA GLU A 13 12.14 -3.03 10.91
C GLU A 13 11.40 -3.92 9.91
N SER A 14 10.11 -4.14 10.18
CA SER A 14 9.28 -4.89 9.26
C SER A 14 9.31 -4.09 7.96
N MET A 15 9.86 -4.70 6.92
CA MET A 15 9.96 -4.11 5.59
C MET A 15 8.59 -4.16 4.91
N ASP A 16 7.54 -3.94 5.69
CA ASP A 16 6.16 -4.12 5.28
C ASP A 16 5.85 -3.07 4.21
N PRO A 17 5.37 -3.48 3.04
CA PRO A 17 5.06 -2.54 1.99
C PRO A 17 3.95 -1.58 2.44
N ILE A 18 4.13 -0.30 2.12
CA ILE A 18 3.20 0.78 2.49
C ILE A 18 2.51 1.29 1.24
N LEU A 19 1.19 1.47 1.34
CA LEU A 19 0.37 2.13 0.32
C LEU A 19 -0.45 3.25 0.97
N TYR A 20 -0.58 4.39 0.28
CA TYR A 20 -1.54 5.43 0.65
C TYR A 20 -2.79 5.29 -0.21
N VAL A 21 -3.95 5.23 0.43
CA VAL A 21 -5.25 5.15 -0.25
C VAL A 21 -6.13 6.28 0.27
N ASN A 22 -6.53 7.20 -0.61
CA ASN A 22 -7.31 8.38 -0.28
C ASN A 22 -6.69 9.18 0.89
N GLY A 23 -5.36 9.32 0.90
CA GLY A 23 -4.60 10.02 1.95
C GLY A 23 -4.33 9.21 3.22
N VAL A 24 -4.92 8.01 3.37
CA VAL A 24 -4.73 7.16 4.55
C VAL A 24 -3.57 6.20 4.31
N ARG A 25 -2.55 6.24 5.19
CA ARG A 25 -1.42 5.30 5.21
C ARG A 25 -1.91 3.90 5.59
N ARG A 26 -1.55 2.89 4.80
CA ARG A 26 -1.85 1.47 5.05
C ARG A 26 -0.57 0.65 4.98
N VAL A 27 -0.38 -0.20 5.98
CA VAL A 27 0.66 -1.25 5.96
C VAL A 27 0.03 -2.49 5.35
N LEU A 28 0.66 -3.04 4.33
CA LEU A 28 0.17 -4.23 3.64
C LEU A 28 0.66 -5.48 4.38
N PRO A 29 -0.24 -6.38 4.82
CA PRO A 29 0.17 -7.64 5.43
C PRO A 29 0.88 -8.55 4.43
N ASP A 30 1.64 -9.50 4.96
CA ASP A 30 2.29 -10.55 4.18
C ASP A 30 1.29 -11.39 3.37
N GLY A 31 1.76 -11.95 2.25
CA GLY A 31 0.96 -12.87 1.42
C GLY A 31 -0.01 -12.19 0.46
N LEU A 32 -0.02 -10.87 0.35
CA LEU A 32 -0.86 -10.13 -0.62
C LEU A 32 -0.31 -10.08 -2.05
N ALA A 33 0.86 -10.66 -2.32
CA ALA A 33 1.47 -10.67 -3.65
C ALA A 33 0.55 -11.16 -4.80
N PRO A 34 -0.33 -12.17 -4.64
CA PRO A 34 -1.24 -12.58 -5.71
C PRO A 34 -2.50 -11.72 -5.82
N MET A 35 -2.75 -10.82 -4.85
CA MET A 35 -3.96 -10.00 -4.80
C MET A 35 -3.83 -8.76 -5.69
N THR A 36 -4.87 -8.49 -6.46
CA THR A 36 -4.95 -7.26 -7.26
C THR A 36 -5.32 -6.06 -6.38
N LEU A 37 -4.95 -4.85 -6.82
CA LEU A 37 -5.36 -3.62 -6.13
C LEU A 37 -6.90 -3.48 -6.05
N LEU A 38 -7.62 -3.94 -7.07
CA LEU A 38 -9.09 -3.91 -7.08
C LEU A 38 -9.68 -4.74 -5.94
N GLU A 39 -9.18 -5.97 -5.77
CA GLU A 39 -9.62 -6.86 -4.68
C GLU A 39 -9.30 -6.21 -3.34
N TYR A 40 -8.06 -5.75 -3.14
CA TYR A 40 -7.64 -5.13 -1.89
C TYR A 40 -8.52 -3.93 -1.50
N LEU A 41 -8.79 -3.00 -2.42
CA LEU A 41 -9.62 -1.83 -2.15
C LEU A 41 -11.03 -2.22 -1.71
N ARG A 42 -11.61 -3.24 -2.34
CA ARG A 42 -12.97 -3.70 -2.03
C ARG A 42 -13.02 -4.43 -0.69
N ASP A 43 -12.00 -5.21 -0.35
CA ASP A 43 -11.90 -5.94 0.92
C ASP A 43 -11.76 -5.00 2.12
N ILE A 44 -11.10 -3.85 1.96
CA ILE A 44 -11.04 -2.80 2.99
C ILE A 44 -12.28 -1.89 3.01
N GLY A 45 -13.33 -2.23 2.25
CA GLY A 45 -14.62 -1.53 2.24
C GLY A 45 -14.73 -0.35 1.25
N LEU A 46 -13.69 -0.06 0.46
CA LEU A 46 -13.73 0.98 -0.58
C LEU A 46 -14.33 0.42 -1.88
N THR A 47 -15.65 0.23 -1.87
CA THR A 47 -16.38 -0.47 -2.94
C THR A 47 -16.72 0.38 -4.16
N GLY A 48 -16.25 1.63 -4.22
CA GLY A 48 -16.49 2.57 -5.33
C GLY A 48 -15.92 2.06 -6.66
N THR A 49 -14.69 1.54 -6.64
CA THR A 49 -14.02 0.91 -7.79
C THR A 49 -14.65 -0.46 -8.10
N LYS A 50 -14.92 -0.75 -9.37
CA LYS A 50 -15.76 -1.90 -9.76
C LYS A 50 -14.99 -2.95 -10.57
N LEU A 51 -15.32 -4.23 -10.34
CA LEU A 51 -14.95 -5.31 -11.26
C LEU A 51 -15.92 -5.29 -12.45
N GLY A 52 -15.40 -5.01 -13.63
CA GLY A 52 -16.15 -5.07 -14.89
C GLY A 52 -15.77 -6.29 -15.72
N CYS A 53 -14.66 -6.20 -16.46
CA CYS A 53 -14.22 -7.25 -17.39
C CYS A 53 -13.05 -8.13 -16.87
N GLY A 54 -12.30 -7.70 -15.84
CA GLY A 54 -11.14 -8.45 -15.32
C GLY A 54 -9.88 -8.44 -16.19
N GLU A 55 -9.97 -7.91 -17.41
CA GLU A 55 -8.88 -7.90 -18.41
C GLU A 55 -8.44 -6.49 -18.84
N GLY A 56 -9.01 -5.43 -18.25
CA GLY A 56 -8.61 -4.04 -18.49
C GLY A 56 -9.32 -3.31 -19.64
N GLY A 57 -10.24 -3.95 -20.37
CA GLY A 57 -10.93 -3.35 -21.52
C GLY A 57 -12.03 -2.30 -21.21
N CYS A 58 -12.66 -2.34 -20.02
CA CYS A 58 -13.84 -1.52 -19.72
C CYS A 58 -13.59 -0.25 -18.87
N GLY A 59 -12.44 -0.16 -18.19
CA GLY A 59 -12.13 0.99 -17.31
C GLY A 59 -12.98 1.10 -16.02
N ALA A 60 -13.83 0.12 -15.70
CA ALA A 60 -14.66 0.15 -14.48
C ALA A 60 -13.84 0.17 -13.16
N CYS A 61 -12.58 -0.29 -13.22
CA CYS A 61 -11.65 -0.31 -12.12
C CYS A 61 -10.58 0.80 -12.16
N THR A 62 -10.80 1.87 -12.93
CA THR A 62 -9.85 2.99 -13.07
C THR A 62 -9.58 3.68 -11.73
N VAL A 63 -8.30 3.98 -11.44
CA VAL A 63 -7.84 4.71 -10.25
C VAL A 63 -6.72 5.69 -10.63
N MET A 64 -6.47 6.67 -9.77
CA MET A 64 -5.28 7.54 -9.85
C MET A 64 -4.15 6.93 -9.03
N VAL A 65 -2.95 6.89 -9.60
CA VAL A 65 -1.72 6.53 -8.88
C VAL A 65 -0.83 7.76 -8.85
N SER A 66 -0.27 8.05 -7.68
CA SER A 66 0.70 9.13 -7.53
C SER A 66 1.96 8.60 -6.86
N TYR A 67 3.12 9.10 -7.27
CA TYR A 67 4.39 8.75 -6.69
C TYR A 67 5.35 9.93 -6.71
N PHE A 68 6.29 9.94 -5.75
CA PHE A 68 7.34 10.93 -5.72
C PHE A 68 8.54 10.45 -6.53
N ASP A 69 8.79 11.09 -7.67
CA ASP A 69 10.01 10.88 -8.43
C ASP A 69 11.19 11.59 -7.74
N ARG A 70 12.12 10.79 -7.24
CA ARG A 70 13.31 11.26 -6.52
C ARG A 70 14.28 12.02 -7.43
N ASN A 71 14.31 11.73 -8.73
CA ASN A 71 15.23 12.35 -9.66
C ASN A 71 14.78 13.77 -10.00
N SER A 72 13.50 13.93 -10.35
CA SER A 72 12.93 15.24 -10.67
C SER A 72 12.44 16.03 -9.46
N LYS A 73 12.43 15.41 -8.26
CA LYS A 73 11.91 15.96 -7.00
C LYS A 73 10.46 16.45 -7.11
N LYS A 74 9.63 15.70 -7.84
CA LYS A 74 8.22 16.02 -8.10
C LYS A 74 7.30 14.89 -7.70
N CYS A 75 6.09 15.24 -7.27
CA CYS A 75 4.97 14.32 -7.19
C CYS A 75 4.36 14.22 -8.60
N LEU A 76 4.29 13.01 -9.15
CA LEU A 76 3.66 12.69 -10.42
C LEU A 76 2.36 11.93 -10.17
#